data_AF-A0A0A9Z8L3-F1
#
_entry.id   AF-A0A0A9Z8L3-F1
#
_cell.length_a   1.000
_cell.length_b   1.000
_cell.length_c   1.000
_cell.angle_alpha   90.00
_cell.angle_beta   90.00
_cell.angle_gamma   90.00
#
_symmetry.space_group_name_H-M   'P 1'
#
loop_
_entity.id
_entity.type
_entity.pdbx_description
1 polymer ?
#
loop_
_entity_poly.entity_id
_entity_poly.type
_entity_poly.pdbx_seq_one_letter_code
_entity_poly.pdbx_strand_id
1 'polypeptide(L)'
;MAEVSSLSKIEIPRWIMASIESSSVALHTYCDASSTSYAAVSFLRVKTGDNVFVTLVGAKSRVAPLKKLTIPRLELLAATIGARLAASIVKELGKVDLFF
;
A
#
# COMPACT_ATOMS: atom_id res chain seq x y z
N MET A 1 13.54 14.20 17.95
CA MET A 1 13.24 13.48 19.22
C MET A 1 11.78 13.58 19.62
N ALA A 2 11.09 14.71 19.43
CA ALA A 2 9.67 14.87 19.79
C ALA A 2 8.69 13.91 19.08
N GLU A 3 9.01 13.42 17.87
CA GLU A 3 8.12 12.49 17.14
C GLU A 3 8.17 11.04 17.64
N VAL A 4 9.29 10.62 18.23
CA VAL A 4 9.45 9.23 18.70
C VAL A 4 8.50 8.94 19.86
N SER A 5 8.29 9.92 20.74
CA SER A 5 7.30 9.82 21.83
C SER A 5 5.86 9.66 21.31
N SER A 6 5.56 10.17 20.11
CA SER A 6 4.23 10.05 19.49
C SER A 6 3.94 8.66 18.92
N LEU A 7 4.96 7.84 18.66
CA LEU A 7 4.78 6.44 18.20
C LEU A 7 3.98 5.60 19.19
N SER A 8 4.12 5.86 20.49
CA SER A 8 3.39 5.15 21.55
C SER A 8 1.87 5.33 21.48
N LYS A 9 1.40 6.35 20.74
CA LYS A 9 -0.02 6.68 20.56
C LYS A 9 -0.61 6.11 19.26
N ILE A 10 0.21 5.48 18.43
CA ILE A 10 -0.24 4.93 17.14
C ILE A 10 -0.81 3.55 17.39
N GLU A 11 -2.12 3.41 17.15
CA GLU A 11 -2.80 2.12 17.12
C GLU A 11 -3.05 1.72 15.67
N ILE A 12 -2.55 0.55 15.27
CA ILE A 12 -2.79 -0.01 13.94
C ILE A 12 -3.72 -1.21 14.10
N PRO A 13 -4.98 -1.14 13.64
CA PRO A 13 -5.88 -2.27 13.70
C PRO A 13 -5.33 -3.42 12.84
N ARG A 14 -5.07 -4.58 13.45
CA ARG A 14 -4.55 -5.77 12.74
C ARG A 14 -5.59 -6.45 11.87
N TRP A 15 -6.87 -6.26 12.15
CA TRP A 15 -7.94 -6.94 11.43
C TRP A 15 -8.31 -6.15 10.17
N ILE A 16 -8.16 -6.79 9.02
CA ILE A 16 -8.43 -6.22 7.69
C ILE A 16 -9.89 -6.40 7.23
N MET A 17 -10.75 -6.90 8.13
CA MET A 17 -12.18 -7.13 7.95
C MET A 17 -12.59 -7.90 6.68
N ALA A 18 -11.69 -8.73 6.15
CA ALA A 18 -11.99 -9.71 5.11
C ALA A 18 -12.76 -10.89 5.74
N SER A 19 -14.08 -10.72 5.89
CA SER A 19 -15.01 -11.79 6.29
C SER A 19 -15.55 -12.52 5.06
N ILE A 20 -16.01 -13.77 5.23
CA ILE A 20 -16.66 -14.58 4.19
C ILE A 20 -17.90 -13.87 3.59
N GLU A 21 -18.54 -12.98 4.36
CA GLU A 21 -19.73 -12.23 3.95
C GLU A 21 -19.42 -10.94 3.15
N SER A 22 -18.14 -10.61 2.91
CA SER A 22 -17.79 -9.42 2.14
C SER A 22 -18.21 -9.59 0.67
N SER A 23 -19.00 -8.64 0.17
CA SER A 23 -19.56 -8.68 -1.19
C SER A 23 -18.55 -8.22 -2.25
N SER A 24 -17.53 -7.44 -1.86
CA SER A 24 -16.45 -7.01 -2.74
C SER A 24 -15.19 -6.72 -1.94
N VAL A 25 -14.08 -7.33 -2.34
CA VAL A 25 -12.75 -7.10 -1.78
C VAL A 25 -11.82 -6.65 -2.91
N ALA A 26 -11.30 -5.43 -2.79
CA ALA A 26 -10.46 -4.80 -3.79
C ALA A 26 -9.15 -4.28 -3.19
N LEU A 27 -8.02 -4.62 -3.81
CA LEU A 27 -6.71 -4.11 -3.46
C LEU A 27 -6.35 -2.92 -4.37
N HIS A 28 -6.15 -1.75 -3.78
CA HIS A 28 -5.78 -0.51 -4.49
C HIS A 28 -4.33 -0.18 -4.18
N THR A 29 -3.47 -0.17 -5.20
CA THR A 29 -2.03 0.09 -5.03
C THR A 29 -1.61 1.39 -5.70
N TYR A 30 -1.27 2.38 -4.88
CA TYR A 30 -0.80 3.68 -5.33
C TYR A 30 0.72 3.72 -5.35
N CYS A 31 1.30 4.40 -6.33
CA CYS A 31 2.74 4.59 -6.46
C CYS A 31 3.03 6.08 -6.64
N ASP A 32 4.08 6.56 -5.99
CA ASP A 32 4.54 7.95 -6.12
C ASP A 32 6.06 8.01 -6.14
N ALA A 33 6.59 9.01 -6.82
CA ALA A 33 8.01 9.25 -6.96
C ALA A 33 8.35 10.74 -7.00
N SER A 34 9.36 11.11 -6.24
CA SER A 34 9.98 12.43 -6.23
C SER A 34 11.46 12.33 -6.58
N SER A 35 12.14 13.48 -6.69
CA SER A 35 13.59 13.53 -6.90
C SER A 35 14.41 12.95 -5.74
N THR A 36 13.80 12.77 -4.56
CA THR A 36 14.48 12.33 -3.32
C THR A 36 14.06 10.94 -2.86
N SER A 37 12.90 10.44 -3.28
CA SER A 37 12.37 9.14 -2.84
C SER A 37 11.32 8.61 -3.79
N TYR A 38 11.05 7.30 -3.72
CA TYR A 38 9.93 6.67 -4.40
C TYR A 38 9.27 5.65 -3.48
N ALA A 39 7.96 5.50 -3.59
CA ALA A 39 7.16 4.69 -2.69
C ALA A 39 5.96 4.06 -3.38
N ALA A 40 5.46 2.99 -2.77
CA ALA A 40 4.19 2.38 -3.11
C ALA A 40 3.42 2.00 -1.85
N VAL A 41 2.10 2.11 -1.91
CA VAL A 41 1.18 1.83 -0.80
C VAL A 41 0.00 1.04 -1.34
N SER A 42 -0.37 -0.04 -0.65
CA SER A 42 -1.52 -0.88 -1.00
C SER A 42 -2.57 -0.83 0.11
N PHE A 43 -3.78 -0.41 -0.26
CA PHE A 43 -4.97 -0.39 0.59
C PHE A 43 -5.94 -1.51 0.19
N LEU A 44 -6.52 -2.17 1.17
CA LEU A 44 -7.62 -3.10 0.95
C LEU A 44 -8.94 -2.39 1.23
N ARG A 45 -9.79 -2.36 0.21
CA ARG A 45 -11.18 -1.91 0.29
C ARG A 45 -12.08 -3.13 0.43
N VAL A 46 -12.81 -3.22 1.53
CA VAL A 46 -13.83 -4.25 1.77
C VAL A 46 -15.20 -3.58 1.79
N LYS A 47 -16.14 -4.09 0.98
CA LYS A 47 -17.55 -3.71 1.00
C LYS A 47 -18.37 -4.82 1.65
N THR A 48 -19.17 -4.45 2.64
CA THR A 48 -20.09 -5.35 3.36
C THR A 48 -21.45 -4.67 3.48
N GLY A 49 -22.43 -5.15 2.72
CA GLY A 49 -23.70 -4.43 2.52
C GLY A 49 -23.46 -3.05 1.93
N ASP A 50 -23.93 -2.01 2.64
CA ASP A 50 -23.74 -0.60 2.27
C ASP A 50 -22.47 0.04 2.86
N ASN A 51 -21.76 -0.68 3.73
CA ASN A 51 -20.57 -0.16 4.38
C ASN A 51 -19.31 -0.44 3.56
N VAL A 52 -18.41 0.54 3.52
CA VAL A 52 -17.10 0.43 2.87
C VAL A 52 -16.01 0.73 3.88
N PHE A 53 -15.05 -0.19 3.98
CA PHE A 53 -13.91 -0.08 4.87
C PHE A 53 -12.62 -0.11 4.05
N VAL A 54 -11.69 0.79 4.37
CA VAL A 54 -10.41 0.90 3.68
C VAL A 54 -9.31 0.79 4.72
N THR A 55 -8.43 -0.20 4.56
CA THR A 55 -7.33 -0.45 5.50
C THR A 55 -6.00 -0.47 4.76
N LEU A 56 -4.98 0.16 5.33
CA LEU A 56 -3.60 0.04 4.85
C LEU A 56 -3.09 -1.38 5.12
N VAL A 57 -2.74 -2.12 4.06
CA VAL A 57 -2.24 -3.50 4.20
C VAL A 57 -0.72 -3.57 4.05
N GLY A 58 -0.14 -2.68 3.27
CA GLY A 58 1.30 -2.62 3.13
C GLY A 58 1.78 -1.34 2.47
N ALA A 59 3.02 -0.99 2.76
CA ALA A 59 3.72 0.12 2.13
C ALA A 59 5.20 -0.25 1.96
N LYS A 60 5.81 0.28 0.91
CA LYS A 60 7.26 0.21 0.68
C LYS A 60 7.74 1.57 0.19
N SER A 61 8.76 2.11 0.84
CA SER A 61 9.42 3.36 0.43
C SER A 61 10.92 3.13 0.29
N ARG A 62 11.55 3.90 -0.59
CA ARG A 62 13.00 3.87 -0.84
C ARG A 62 13.51 5.29 -1.13
N VAL A 63 14.71 5.59 -0.65
CA VAL A 63 15.41 6.83 -1.02
C VAL A 63 15.87 6.74 -2.47
N ALA A 64 15.82 7.85 -3.21
CA ALA A 64 16.32 7.92 -4.57
C ALA A 64 17.83 7.59 -4.60
N PRO A 65 18.31 6.86 -5.62
CA PRO A 65 19.74 6.54 -5.73
C PRO A 65 20.61 7.80 -5.75
N LEU A 66 21.82 7.71 -5.19
CA LEU A 66 22.81 8.80 -5.22
C LEU A 66 23.14 9.23 -6.66
N LYS A 67 23.13 8.28 -7.60
CA LYS A 67 23.17 8.59 -9.03
C LYS A 67 21.82 9.18 -9.44
N LYS A 68 21.83 10.46 -9.81
CA LYS A 68 20.63 11.17 -10.27
C LYS A 68 19.93 10.39 -11.39
N LEU A 69 18.70 10.00 -11.12
CA LEU A 69 17.78 9.44 -12.09
C LEU A 69 16.74 10.48 -12.47
N THR A 70 16.16 10.32 -13.66
CA THR A 70 15.04 11.15 -14.12
C THR A 70 13.77 10.77 -13.36
N ILE A 71 12.84 11.72 -13.18
CA ILE A 71 11.54 11.46 -12.52
C ILE A 71 10.80 10.28 -13.15
N PRO A 72 10.69 10.15 -14.50
CA PRO A 72 10.03 8.98 -15.09
C PRO A 72 10.68 7.63 -14.75
N ARG A 73 12.00 7.59 -14.51
CA ARG A 73 12.68 6.37 -14.07
C ARG A 73 12.35 6.06 -12.61
N LEU A 74 12.22 7.07 -11.77
CA LEU A 74 11.83 6.90 -10.37
C LEU A 74 10.35 6.48 -10.27
N GLU A 75 9.46 7.02 -11.10
CA GLU A 75 8.06 6.56 -11.23
C GLU A 75 8.00 5.09 -11.63
N LEU A 76 8.81 4.65 -12.61
CA LEU A 76 8.90 3.24 -12.99
C LEU A 76 9.41 2.36 -11.84
N LEU A 77 10.37 2.84 -11.05
CA LEU A 77 10.84 2.13 -9.87
C LEU A 77 9.75 2.05 -8.78
N ALA A 78 8.97 3.10 -8.58
CA ALA A 78 7.79 3.12 -7.70
C ALA A 78 6.77 2.06 -8.15
N ALA A 79 6.40 2.08 -9.44
CA ALA A 79 5.49 1.09 -10.02
C ALA A 79 6.02 -0.34 -9.88
N THR A 80 7.33 -0.54 -10.03
CA THR A 80 7.98 -1.86 -9.87
C THR A 80 7.86 -2.38 -8.44
N ILE A 81 8.12 -1.53 -7.43
CA ILE A 81 7.94 -1.95 -6.03
C ILE A 81 6.46 -2.10 -5.66
N GLY A 82 5.57 -1.32 -6.26
CA GLY A 82 4.12 -1.41 -6.10
C GLY A 82 3.57 -2.72 -6.65
N ALA A 83 3.92 -3.10 -7.89
CA ALA A 83 3.52 -4.38 -8.48
C ALA A 83 4.00 -5.57 -7.64
N ARG A 84 5.24 -5.52 -7.13
CA ARG A 84 5.78 -6.56 -6.24
C ARG A 84 5.08 -6.61 -4.89
N LEU A 85 4.71 -5.45 -4.33
CA LEU A 85 3.95 -5.37 -3.09
C LEU A 85 2.55 -5.98 -3.27
N ALA A 86 1.82 -5.55 -4.30
CA ALA A 86 0.51 -6.06 -4.65
C ALA A 86 0.53 -7.58 -4.86
N ALA A 87 1.48 -8.08 -5.66
CA ALA A 87 1.62 -9.52 -5.90
C ALA A 87 1.85 -10.32 -4.62
N SER A 88 2.67 -9.79 -3.69
CA SER A 88 2.89 -10.43 -2.39
C SER A 88 1.61 -10.46 -1.54
N ILE A 89 0.81 -9.40 -1.56
CA ILE A 89 -0.44 -9.32 -0.79
C ILE A 89 -1.48 -10.29 -1.38
N VAL A 90 -1.66 -10.28 -2.71
CA VAL A 90 -2.60 -11.17 -3.40
C VAL A 90 -2.25 -12.64 -3.16
N LYS A 91 -0.96 -12.98 -3.11
CA LYS A 91 -0.51 -14.34 -2.80
C LYS A 91 -0.99 -14.81 -1.41
N GLU A 92 -0.92 -13.96 -0.40
CA GLU A 92 -1.28 -14.32 0.98
C GLU A 92 -2.78 -14.20 1.26
N LEU A 93 -3.47 -13.25 0.62
CA LEU A 93 -4.89 -12.98 0.84
C LEU A 93 -5.82 -13.81 -0.07
N GLY A 94 -5.30 -14.32 -1.19
CA GLY A 94 -6.07 -15.04 -2.19
C GLY A 94 -6.70 -14.13 -3.24
N LYS A 95 -7.81 -14.59 -3.84
CA LYS A 95 -8.43 -13.91 -4.99
C LYS A 95 -9.11 -12.61 -4.54
N VAL A 96 -8.58 -11.48 -5.01
CA VAL A 96 -9.12 -10.13 -4.78
C VAL A 96 -9.06 -9.33 -6.08
N ASP A 97 -9.93 -8.33 -6.23
CA ASP A 97 -9.90 -7.43 -7.39
C ASP A 97 -8.71 -6.47 -7.25
N LEU A 98 -7.79 -6.46 -8.20
CA LEU A 98 -6.57 -5.67 -8.14
C LEU A 98 -6.69 -4.38 -8.97
N PHE A 99 -6.36 -3.25 -8.35
CA PHE A 99 -6.36 -1.91 -8.93
C PHE A 99 -5.01 -1.21 -8.66
N PHE A 100 -4.55 -0.43 -9.64
CA PHE A 100 -3.35 0.40 -9.61
C PHE A 100 -3.70 1.85 -9.94
#